data_AF-A0A6N3C638-F1
#
_entry.id   AF-A0A6N3C638-F1
#
_cell.length_a   1.000
_cell.length_b   1.000
_cell.length_c   1.000
_cell.angle_alpha   90.00
_cell.angle_beta   90.00
_cell.angle_gamma   90.00
#
_symmetry.space_group_name_H-M   'P 1'
#
loop_
_entity.id
_entity.type
_entity.pdbx_description
1 polymer ?
#
loop_
_entity_poly.entity_id
_entity_poly.type
_entity_poly.pdbx_seq_one_letter_code
_entity_poly.pdbx_strand_id
1 'polypeptide(L)'
;MFTKPTFENNLYMRIFRWLYIGFALNISFWVVNTPYTLTAMFLAVDPRNLLWFALALLLIGPSMISLLAAIDRFAEHKDIDPVKDFCYFLRTFAVRGFLYWLIGWLGSVIAIVDILFAVQFESGKWLVPFFFLLGMLSIALSINAWYFQVRNPKAAKKDVLRTALFFTLKKWPVSLLATFLFVAVFVALILKPQFGFTLFPVLFFGLLYLNLRKFQIK
;
A
#
# COMPACT_ATOMS: atom_id res chain seq x y z
N MET A 1 -0.79 -8.01 45.16
CA MET A 1 -1.92 -8.92 44.87
C MET A 1 -1.93 -9.12 43.36
N PHE A 2 -1.31 -10.20 42.86
CA PHE A 2 -1.29 -10.49 41.42
C PHE A 2 -2.68 -10.98 41.01
N THR A 3 -3.41 -10.15 40.27
CA THR A 3 -4.70 -10.51 39.69
C THR A 3 -4.51 -11.74 38.80
N LYS A 4 -5.31 -12.80 39.03
CA LYS A 4 -5.29 -13.98 38.16
C LYS A 4 -5.58 -13.53 36.72
N PRO A 5 -4.78 -13.94 35.72
CA PRO A 5 -5.03 -13.56 34.34
C PRO A 5 -6.38 -14.13 33.90
N THR A 6 -7.37 -13.27 33.73
CA THR A 6 -8.61 -13.60 33.02
C THR A 6 -8.32 -13.62 31.51
N PHE A 7 -9.17 -14.26 30.72
CA PHE A 7 -9.00 -14.39 29.26
C PHE A 7 -8.73 -13.04 28.57
N GLU A 8 -9.38 -11.97 29.06
CA GLU A 8 -9.24 -10.60 28.54
C GLU A 8 -7.97 -9.87 29.00
N ASN A 9 -7.41 -10.21 30.16
CA ASN A 9 -6.24 -9.55 30.74
C ASN A 9 -4.93 -10.32 30.50
N ASN A 10 -5.00 -11.43 29.76
CA ASN A 10 -3.86 -12.26 29.43
C ASN A 10 -3.10 -11.69 28.22
N LEU A 11 -1.83 -11.35 28.43
CA LEU A 11 -0.93 -10.86 27.38
C LEU A 11 -0.90 -11.78 26.15
N TYR A 12 -0.93 -13.10 26.36
CA TYR A 12 -0.94 -14.08 25.28
C TYR A 12 -2.18 -13.93 24.39
N MET A 13 -3.38 -13.81 24.99
CA MET A 13 -4.62 -13.64 24.24
C MET A 13 -4.63 -12.35 23.43
N ARG A 14 -4.06 -11.28 23.97
CA ARG A 14 -3.91 -10.00 23.26
C ARG A 14 -2.98 -10.13 22.04
N ILE A 15 -1.85 -10.80 22.19
CA ILE A 15 -0.90 -11.05 21.09
C ILE A 15 -1.57 -11.94 20.01
N PHE A 16 -2.23 -13.03 20.41
CA PHE A 16 -2.96 -13.90 19.47
C PHE A 16 -4.03 -13.14 18.71
N ARG A 17 -4.77 -12.26 19.39
CA ARG A 17 -5.79 -11.42 18.74
C ARG A 17 -5.17 -10.46 17.72
N TRP A 18 -4.04 -9.83 18.04
CA TRP A 18 -3.34 -8.96 17.10
C TRP A 18 -2.81 -9.71 15.89
N LEU A 19 -2.25 -10.91 16.10
CA LEU A 19 -1.85 -11.81 15.02
C LEU A 19 -3.05 -12.17 14.13
N TYR A 20 -4.17 -12.57 14.74
CA TYR A 20 -5.41 -12.89 14.02
C TYR A 20 -5.89 -11.72 13.15
N ILE A 21 -5.95 -10.50 13.72
CA ILE A 21 -6.35 -9.30 12.98
C ILE A 21 -5.40 -9.06 11.80
N GLY A 22 -4.09 -9.16 12.03
CA GLY A 22 -3.10 -8.97 10.97
C GLY A 22 -3.22 -10.01 9.85
N PHE A 23 -3.35 -11.30 10.19
CA PHE A 23 -3.54 -12.34 9.18
C PHE A 23 -4.85 -12.18 8.40
N ALA A 24 -5.96 -11.88 9.10
CA ALA A 24 -7.25 -11.71 8.46
C ALA A 24 -7.27 -10.51 7.51
N LEU A 25 -6.61 -9.40 7.86
CA LEU A 25 -6.44 -8.24 6.99
C LEU A 25 -5.54 -8.56 5.78
N ASN A 26 -4.46 -9.32 5.97
CA ASN A 26 -3.61 -9.78 4.85
C ASN A 26 -4.39 -10.63 3.85
N ILE A 27 -5.17 -11.60 4.34
CA ILE A 27 -6.01 -12.44 3.49
C ILE A 27 -7.04 -11.58 2.76
N SER A 28 -7.72 -10.67 3.46
CA SER A 28 -8.72 -9.78 2.86
C SER A 28 -8.12 -8.89 1.76
N PHE A 29 -6.90 -8.39 1.97
CA PHE A 29 -6.14 -7.64 0.97
C PHE A 29 -5.86 -8.48 -0.28
N TRP A 30 -5.37 -9.72 -0.12
CA TRP A 30 -5.05 -10.59 -1.24
C TRP A 30 -6.28 -11.14 -1.97
N VAL A 31 -7.39 -11.34 -1.28
CA VAL A 31 -8.67 -11.71 -1.90
C VAL A 31 -9.11 -10.64 -2.91
N VAL A 32 -8.99 -9.36 -2.58
CA VAL A 32 -9.29 -8.28 -3.55
C VAL A 32 -8.25 -8.24 -4.68
N ASN A 33 -6.98 -8.49 -4.38
CA ASN A 33 -5.90 -8.53 -5.36
C ASN A 33 -5.70 -9.90 -6.01
N THR A 34 -6.74 -10.75 -6.02
CA THR A 34 -6.66 -12.10 -6.58
C THR A 34 -6.12 -12.09 -8.03
N PRO A 35 -6.53 -11.17 -8.93
CA PRO A 35 -5.94 -11.08 -10.26
C PRO A 35 -4.42 -10.98 -10.25
N TYR A 36 -3.84 -10.15 -9.38
CA TYR A 36 -2.38 -10.03 -9.25
C TYR A 36 -1.75 -11.31 -8.72
N THR A 37 -2.38 -11.94 -7.72
CA THR A 37 -1.87 -13.20 -7.17
C THR A 37 -1.84 -14.32 -8.21
N LEU A 38 -2.88 -14.43 -9.04
CA LEU A 38 -2.97 -15.42 -10.11
C LEU A 38 -1.92 -15.13 -11.19
N THR A 39 -1.79 -13.88 -11.63
CA THR A 39 -0.75 -13.49 -12.59
C THR A 39 0.64 -13.84 -12.04
N ALA A 40 0.94 -13.53 -10.79
CA ALA A 40 2.24 -13.82 -10.18
C ALA A 40 2.51 -15.33 -9.99
N MET A 41 1.47 -16.15 -9.81
CA MET A 41 1.62 -17.61 -9.65
C MET A 41 1.72 -18.35 -10.98
N PHE A 42 0.98 -17.91 -12.01
CA PHE A 42 0.83 -18.64 -13.27
C PHE A 42 1.66 -18.08 -14.43
N LEU A 43 2.11 -16.84 -14.35
CA LEU A 43 2.90 -16.20 -15.42
C LEU A 43 4.33 -15.92 -14.96
N ALA A 44 5.28 -16.25 -15.82
CA ALA A 44 6.66 -15.84 -15.65
C ALA A 44 6.79 -14.31 -15.75
N VAL A 45 7.70 -13.74 -14.96
CA VAL A 45 8.03 -12.31 -15.00
C VAL A 45 8.90 -12.04 -16.23
N ASP A 46 8.22 -11.92 -17.37
CA ASP A 46 8.84 -11.67 -18.68
C ASP A 46 8.25 -10.41 -19.34
N PRO A 47 8.99 -9.73 -20.23
CA PRO A 47 8.50 -8.57 -20.99
C PRO A 47 7.17 -8.81 -21.70
N ARG A 48 6.93 -10.05 -22.16
CA ARG A 48 5.71 -10.48 -22.85
C ARG A 48 4.48 -10.46 -21.94
N ASN A 49 4.67 -10.64 -20.63
CA ASN A 49 3.59 -10.73 -19.64
C ASN A 49 3.39 -9.41 -18.87
N LEU A 50 4.21 -8.38 -19.11
CA LEU A 50 4.16 -7.11 -18.38
C LEU A 50 2.78 -6.44 -18.42
N LEU A 51 2.07 -6.55 -19.55
CA LEU A 51 0.71 -6.02 -19.68
C LEU A 51 -0.25 -6.68 -18.67
N TRP A 52 -0.17 -8.00 -18.52
CA TRP A 52 -0.99 -8.74 -17.56
C TRP A 52 -0.67 -8.35 -16.12
N PHE A 53 0.61 -8.20 -15.78
CA PHE A 53 1.03 -7.67 -14.48
C PHE A 53 0.52 -6.26 -14.25
N ALA A 54 0.63 -5.37 -15.25
CA ALA A 54 0.14 -3.99 -15.16
C ALA A 54 -1.37 -3.94 -14.89
N LEU A 55 -2.17 -4.68 -15.66
CA LEU A 55 -3.63 -4.73 -15.46
C LEU A 55 -4.00 -5.33 -14.09
N ALA A 56 -3.31 -6.37 -13.66
CA ALA A 56 -3.59 -7.02 -12.40
C ALA A 56 -3.28 -6.13 -11.18
N LEU A 57 -2.32 -5.21 -11.30
CA LEU A 57 -1.98 -4.21 -10.27
C LEU A 57 -3.07 -3.15 -10.06
N LEU A 58 -4.06 -3.01 -10.95
CA LEU A 58 -5.09 -1.96 -10.85
C LEU A 58 -5.95 -2.05 -9.57
N LEU A 59 -6.16 -3.26 -9.05
CA LEU A 59 -6.97 -3.49 -7.84
C LEU A 59 -6.24 -3.20 -6.52
N ILE A 60 -4.95 -2.87 -6.58
CA ILE A 60 -4.17 -2.51 -5.39
C ILE A 60 -4.69 -1.21 -4.79
N GLY A 61 -5.14 -0.26 -5.60
CA GLY A 61 -5.69 1.00 -5.10
C GLY A 61 -6.83 0.84 -4.09
N PRO A 62 -7.95 0.21 -4.49
CA PRO A 62 -9.07 -0.08 -3.60
C PRO A 62 -8.68 -0.84 -2.33
N SER A 63 -7.89 -1.90 -2.47
CA SER A 63 -7.49 -2.74 -1.34
C SER A 63 -6.56 -2.02 -0.36
N MET A 64 -5.65 -1.18 -0.87
CA MET A 64 -4.72 -0.42 -0.04
C MET A 64 -5.39 0.65 0.80
N ILE A 65 -6.28 1.45 0.22
CA ILE A 65 -6.97 2.48 1.00
C ILE A 65 -7.85 1.86 2.09
N SER A 66 -8.45 0.71 1.83
CA SER A 66 -9.25 -0.03 2.81
C SER A 66 -8.40 -0.64 3.92
N LEU A 67 -7.22 -1.17 3.57
CA LEU A 67 -6.28 -1.67 4.55
C LEU A 67 -5.74 -0.54 5.45
N LEU A 68 -5.41 0.62 4.87
CA LEU A 68 -5.01 1.79 5.65
C LEU A 68 -6.11 2.27 6.58
N ALA A 69 -7.38 2.25 6.16
CA ALA A 69 -8.52 2.57 7.00
C ALA A 69 -8.70 1.57 8.16
N ALA A 70 -8.52 0.27 7.89
CA ALA A 70 -8.56 -0.75 8.94
C ALA A 70 -7.42 -0.59 9.95
N ILE A 71 -6.19 -0.29 9.46
CA ILE A 71 -5.03 -0.01 10.32
C ILE A 71 -5.25 1.25 11.15
N ASP A 72 -5.80 2.32 10.58
CA ASP A 72 -6.12 3.57 11.29
C ASP A 72 -7.12 3.30 12.44
N ARG A 73 -8.22 2.60 12.15
CA ARG A 73 -9.20 2.20 13.16
C ARG A 73 -8.61 1.31 14.25
N PHE A 74 -7.79 0.33 13.88
CA PHE A 74 -7.09 -0.52 14.85
C PHE A 74 -6.07 0.27 15.68
N ALA A 75 -5.39 1.25 15.10
CA ALA A 75 -4.42 2.07 15.80
C ALA A 75 -5.09 2.93 16.88
N GLU A 76 -6.33 3.40 16.65
CA GLU A 76 -7.14 4.20 17.57
C GLU A 76 -7.85 3.36 18.63
N HIS A 77 -8.57 2.30 18.23
CA HIS A 77 -9.43 1.53 19.13
C HIS A 77 -8.78 0.25 19.70
N LYS A 78 -7.62 -0.16 19.17
CA LYS A 78 -6.94 -1.44 19.51
C LYS A 78 -7.76 -2.70 19.27
N ASP A 79 -8.88 -2.56 18.58
CA ASP A 79 -9.83 -3.62 18.31
C ASP A 79 -10.66 -3.31 17.05
N ILE A 80 -10.84 -4.32 16.20
CA ILE A 80 -11.62 -4.27 14.96
C ILE A 80 -12.13 -5.69 14.61
N ASP A 81 -13.22 -5.77 13.84
CA ASP A 81 -13.63 -7.01 13.16
C ASP A 81 -12.97 -6.99 11.76
N PRO A 82 -11.85 -7.70 11.55
CA PRO A 82 -10.95 -7.43 10.43
C PRO A 82 -11.61 -7.61 9.06
N VAL A 83 -12.46 -8.63 8.90
CA VAL A 83 -13.11 -8.92 7.61
C VAL A 83 -14.27 -7.95 7.37
N LYS A 84 -15.14 -7.77 8.36
CA LYS A 84 -16.32 -6.89 8.20
C LYS A 84 -15.91 -5.45 8.01
N ASP A 85 -14.95 -4.97 8.79
CA ASP A 85 -14.45 -3.61 8.71
C ASP A 85 -13.71 -3.38 7.39
N PHE A 86 -12.89 -4.34 6.93
CA PHE A 86 -12.25 -4.25 5.62
C PHE A 86 -13.27 -4.19 4.48
N CYS A 87 -14.30 -5.04 4.48
CA CYS A 87 -15.36 -5.00 3.48
C CYS A 87 -16.15 -3.67 3.52
N TYR A 88 -16.42 -3.15 4.72
CA TYR A 88 -17.05 -1.84 4.89
C TYR A 88 -16.19 -0.72 4.30
N PHE A 89 -14.89 -0.69 4.60
CA PHE A 89 -13.97 0.30 4.05
C PHE A 89 -13.73 0.13 2.56
N LEU A 90 -13.79 -1.09 2.03
CA LEU A 90 -13.75 -1.36 0.60
C LEU A 90 -14.93 -0.70 -0.10
N ARG A 91 -16.15 -0.93 0.38
CA ARG A 91 -17.34 -0.27 -0.18
C ARG A 91 -17.29 1.25 -0.07
N THR A 92 -16.72 1.76 1.02
CA THR A 92 -16.65 3.20 1.30
C THR A 92 -15.60 3.92 0.44
N PHE A 93 -14.42 3.32 0.28
CA PHE A 93 -13.26 3.99 -0.31
C PHE A 93 -12.81 3.43 -1.66
N ALA A 94 -13.34 2.30 -2.16
CA ALA A 94 -12.84 1.64 -3.36
C ALA A 94 -12.68 2.58 -4.57
N VAL A 95 -13.72 3.36 -4.90
CA VAL A 95 -13.67 4.29 -6.04
C VAL A 95 -12.60 5.36 -5.84
N ARG A 96 -12.46 5.92 -4.64
CA ARG A 96 -11.44 6.94 -4.35
C ARG A 96 -10.04 6.32 -4.36
N GLY A 97 -9.88 5.14 -3.76
CA GLY A 97 -8.64 4.37 -3.76
C GLY A 97 -8.17 4.06 -5.16
N PHE A 98 -9.07 3.61 -6.02
CA PHE A 98 -8.80 3.36 -7.44
C PHE A 98 -8.37 4.64 -8.16
N LEU A 99 -9.12 5.73 -8.04
CA LEU A 99 -8.79 6.99 -8.71
C LEU A 99 -7.44 7.56 -8.27
N TYR A 100 -7.12 7.50 -6.99
CA TYR A 100 -5.81 7.94 -6.50
C TYR A 100 -4.70 7.00 -6.97
N TRP A 101 -4.98 5.70 -7.07
CA TRP A 101 -4.01 4.73 -7.57
C TRP A 101 -3.68 4.91 -9.04
N LEU A 102 -4.64 5.34 -9.87
CA LEU A 102 -4.37 5.60 -11.29
C LEU A 102 -3.20 6.56 -11.50
N ILE A 103 -2.95 7.48 -10.56
CA ILE A 103 -1.83 8.41 -10.61
C ILE A 103 -0.49 7.64 -10.49
N GLY A 104 -0.37 6.82 -9.44
CA GLY A 104 0.84 6.01 -9.23
C GLY A 104 1.01 4.90 -10.26
N TRP A 105 -0.10 4.29 -10.68
CA TRP A 105 -0.13 3.27 -11.70
C TRP A 105 0.29 3.81 -13.07
N LEU A 106 -0.36 4.87 -13.57
CA LEU A 106 0.04 5.51 -14.84
C LEU A 106 1.47 6.06 -14.75
N GLY A 107 1.80 6.74 -13.66
CA GLY A 107 3.15 7.29 -13.46
C GLY A 107 4.24 6.22 -13.46
N SER A 108 3.97 5.05 -12.87
CA SER A 108 4.91 3.92 -12.90
C SER A 108 5.00 3.24 -14.27
N VAL A 109 3.87 3.07 -14.97
CA VAL A 109 3.87 2.52 -16.34
C VAL A 109 4.64 3.42 -17.29
N ILE A 110 4.37 4.74 -17.26
CA ILE A 110 5.08 5.72 -18.10
C ILE A 110 6.58 5.71 -17.77
N ALA A 111 6.95 5.76 -16.49
CA ALA A 111 8.34 5.71 -16.07
C ALA A 111 9.06 4.44 -16.56
N ILE A 112 8.41 3.27 -16.49
CA ILE A 112 8.99 2.01 -16.97
C ILE A 112 9.18 2.04 -18.49
N VAL A 113 8.19 2.49 -19.24
CA VAL A 113 8.27 2.61 -20.71
C VAL A 113 9.39 3.57 -21.12
N ASP A 114 9.48 4.73 -20.45
CA ASP A 114 10.52 5.73 -20.70
C ASP A 114 11.92 5.19 -20.37
N ILE A 115 12.06 4.42 -19.28
CA ILE A 115 13.34 3.74 -18.95
C ILE A 115 13.70 2.73 -20.03
N LEU A 116 12.77 1.88 -20.45
CA LEU A 116 13.01 0.87 -21.49
C LEU A 116 13.42 1.52 -22.82
N PHE A 117 12.85 2.67 -23.16
CA PHE A 117 13.24 3.45 -24.32
C PHE A 117 14.63 4.09 -24.14
N ALA A 118 14.88 4.75 -23.00
CA ALA A 118 16.13 5.46 -22.73
C ALA A 118 17.35 4.54 -22.71
N VAL A 119 17.22 3.30 -22.25
CA VAL A 119 18.31 2.32 -22.20
C VAL A 119 18.80 1.90 -23.60
N GLN A 120 17.97 2.05 -24.64
CA GLN A 120 18.36 1.73 -26.02
C GLN A 120 19.40 2.70 -26.59
N PHE A 121 19.54 3.89 -26.00
CA PHE A 121 20.50 4.92 -26.40
C PHE A 121 21.63 5.03 -25.37
N GLU A 122 22.89 5.12 -25.80
CA GLU A 122 24.02 5.25 -24.87
C GLU A 122 23.93 6.49 -23.98
N SER A 123 23.51 7.63 -24.54
CA SER A 123 23.26 8.86 -23.81
C SER A 123 22.00 8.83 -22.95
N GLY A 124 20.99 8.01 -23.33
CA GLY A 124 19.73 7.89 -22.62
C GLY A 124 19.85 7.21 -21.25
N LYS A 125 20.91 6.41 -21.02
CA LYS A 125 21.18 5.77 -19.72
C LYS A 125 21.27 6.76 -18.56
N TRP A 126 21.70 8.00 -18.82
CA TRP A 126 21.75 9.07 -17.82
C TRP A 126 20.38 9.57 -17.35
N LEU A 127 19.32 9.35 -18.16
CA LEU A 127 17.95 9.72 -17.81
C LEU A 127 17.23 8.66 -16.97
N VAL A 128 17.77 7.44 -16.89
CA VAL A 128 17.15 6.33 -16.13
C VAL A 128 16.89 6.68 -14.65
N PRO A 129 17.85 7.27 -13.90
CA PRO A 129 17.60 7.65 -12.51
C PRO A 129 16.49 8.69 -12.37
N PHE A 130 16.35 9.58 -13.35
CA PHE A 130 15.32 10.63 -13.35
C PHE A 130 13.93 10.03 -13.54
N PHE A 131 13.72 9.17 -14.53
CA PHE A 131 12.45 8.48 -14.74
C PHE A 131 12.09 7.56 -13.57
N PHE A 132 13.08 6.86 -13.01
CA PHE A 132 12.89 6.03 -11.82
C PHE A 132 12.38 6.85 -10.63
N LEU A 133 12.97 8.03 -10.40
CA LEU A 133 12.55 8.95 -9.35
C LEU A 133 11.13 9.48 -9.59
N LEU A 134 10.77 9.82 -10.83
CA LEU A 134 9.40 10.21 -11.19
C LEU A 134 8.37 9.10 -10.92
N GLY A 135 8.72 7.85 -11.24
CA GLY A 135 7.89 6.69 -10.90
C GLY A 135 7.68 6.55 -9.39
N MET A 136 8.76 6.68 -8.61
CA MET A 136 8.69 6.63 -7.14
C MET A 136 7.84 7.76 -6.54
N LEU A 137 7.96 8.99 -7.07
CA LEU A 137 7.15 10.12 -6.62
C LEU A 137 5.66 9.96 -6.97
N SER A 138 5.34 9.34 -8.11
CA SER A 138 3.97 9.07 -8.52
C SER A 138 3.29 8.06 -7.59
N ILE A 139 4.01 7.00 -7.21
CA ILE A 139 3.55 6.03 -6.21
C ILE A 139 3.41 6.71 -4.84
N ALA A 140 4.40 7.51 -4.43
CA ALA A 140 4.35 8.26 -3.18
C ALA A 140 3.12 9.17 -3.08
N LEU A 141 2.78 9.86 -4.18
CA LEU A 141 1.61 10.72 -4.26
C LEU A 141 0.31 9.94 -4.02
N SER A 142 0.20 8.74 -4.60
CA SER A 142 -0.96 7.85 -4.41
C SER A 142 -1.09 7.38 -2.96
N ILE A 143 0.02 6.95 -2.37
CA ILE A 143 0.08 6.51 -0.97
C ILE A 143 -0.34 7.65 -0.03
N ASN A 144 0.22 8.84 -0.23
CA ASN A 144 -0.11 10.03 0.55
C ASN A 144 -1.60 10.40 0.37
N ALA A 145 -2.14 10.33 -0.85
CA ALA A 145 -3.55 10.59 -1.10
C ALA A 145 -4.47 9.60 -0.39
N TRP A 146 -4.14 8.30 -0.39
CA TRP A 146 -4.90 7.30 0.39
C TRP A 146 -4.89 7.63 1.88
N TYR A 147 -3.70 7.89 2.43
CA TYR A 147 -3.54 8.21 3.85
C TYR A 147 -4.35 9.46 4.26
N PHE A 148 -4.24 10.57 3.51
CA PHE A 148 -4.98 11.79 3.82
C PHE A 148 -6.49 11.63 3.65
N GLN A 149 -6.94 10.83 2.68
CA GLN A 149 -8.36 10.53 2.49
C GLN A 149 -8.94 9.71 3.64
N VAL A 150 -8.19 8.75 4.17
CA VAL A 150 -8.58 7.94 5.33
C VAL A 150 -8.68 8.81 6.58
N ARG A 151 -7.67 9.65 6.84
CA ARG A 151 -7.67 10.58 7.98
C ARG A 151 -8.76 11.66 7.87
N ASN A 152 -9.17 12.01 6.65
CA ASN A 152 -10.19 13.03 6.40
C ASN A 152 -11.27 12.51 5.44
N PRO A 153 -12.19 11.63 5.88
CA PRO A 153 -13.17 10.98 5.01
C PRO A 153 -14.10 11.95 4.25
N LYS A 154 -14.38 13.11 4.86
CA LYS A 154 -15.25 14.16 4.31
C LYS A 154 -14.53 15.16 3.39
N ALA A 155 -13.20 15.13 3.33
CA ALA A 155 -12.44 16.08 2.51
C ALA A 155 -12.71 15.88 1.00
N ALA A 156 -12.73 17.00 0.27
CA ALA A 156 -12.87 16.97 -1.18
C ALA A 156 -11.60 16.41 -1.85
N LYS A 157 -11.76 15.71 -2.98
CA LYS A 157 -10.64 15.08 -3.70
C LYS A 157 -9.52 16.06 -4.07
N LYS A 158 -9.89 17.29 -4.43
CA LYS A 158 -8.95 18.36 -4.80
C LYS A 158 -8.04 18.73 -3.62
N ASP A 159 -8.60 18.87 -2.43
CA ASP A 159 -7.86 19.25 -1.24
C ASP A 159 -6.94 18.12 -0.77
N VAL A 160 -7.43 16.87 -0.85
CA VAL A 160 -6.62 15.68 -0.59
C VAL A 160 -5.42 15.61 -1.53
N LEU A 161 -5.63 15.78 -2.84
CA LEU A 161 -4.54 15.74 -3.82
C LEU A 161 -3.54 16.88 -3.65
N ARG A 162 -4.01 18.11 -3.38
CA ARG A 162 -3.13 19.26 -3.14
C ARG A 162 -2.25 19.03 -1.90
N THR A 163 -2.85 18.49 -0.84
CA THR A 163 -2.14 18.16 0.41
C THR A 163 -1.17 17.02 0.21
N ALA A 164 -1.58 15.97 -0.51
CA ALA A 164 -0.72 14.84 -0.84
C ALA A 164 0.48 15.26 -1.69
N LEU A 165 0.30 16.13 -2.69
CA LEU A 165 1.38 16.66 -3.51
C LEU A 165 2.35 17.51 -2.69
N PHE A 166 1.82 18.43 -1.88
CA PHE A 166 2.64 19.24 -0.99
C PHE A 166 3.46 18.38 -0.03
N PHE A 167 2.86 17.35 0.57
CA PHE A 167 3.55 16.45 1.49
C PHE A 167 4.61 15.59 0.76
N THR A 168 4.30 15.12 -0.44
CA THR A 168 5.21 14.32 -1.28
C THR A 168 6.49 15.09 -1.57
N LEU A 169 6.38 16.39 -1.92
CA LEU A 169 7.53 17.22 -2.24
C LEU A 169 8.23 17.76 -0.99
N LYS A 170 7.48 18.30 -0.02
CA LYS A 170 8.06 18.92 1.19
C LYS A 170 8.67 17.89 2.13
N LYS A 171 8.08 16.70 2.24
CA LYS A 171 8.56 15.60 3.08
C LYS A 171 8.95 14.40 2.22
N TRP A 172 9.78 14.67 1.22
CA TRP A 172 10.27 13.67 0.27
C TRP A 172 10.92 12.45 0.92
N PRO A 173 11.70 12.52 2.03
CA PRO A 173 12.32 11.32 2.61
C PRO A 173 11.28 10.38 3.22
N VAL A 174 10.26 10.96 3.88
CA VAL A 174 9.14 10.20 4.47
C VAL A 174 8.34 9.51 3.37
N SER A 175 8.09 10.23 2.28
CA SER A 175 7.31 9.74 1.15
C SER A 175 8.06 8.67 0.36
N LEU A 176 9.38 8.81 0.15
CA LEU A 176 10.20 7.79 -0.48
C LEU A 176 10.31 6.53 0.37
N LEU A 177 10.44 6.67 1.70
CA LEU A 177 10.43 5.50 2.59
C LEU A 177 9.09 4.76 2.51
N ALA A 178 7.97 5.49 2.43
CA ALA A 178 6.65 4.89 2.23
C ALA A 178 6.56 4.14 0.88
N THR A 179 7.06 4.73 -0.20
CA THR A 179 7.15 4.07 -1.51
C THR A 179 8.04 2.82 -1.46
N PHE A 180 9.18 2.89 -0.79
CA PHE A 180 10.09 1.76 -0.64
C PHE A 180 9.42 0.61 0.11
N LEU A 181 8.76 0.88 1.24
CA LEU A 181 8.01 -0.13 2.00
C LEU A 181 6.88 -0.74 1.16
N PHE A 182 6.22 0.07 0.34
CA PHE A 182 5.19 -0.39 -0.58
C PHE A 182 5.74 -1.34 -1.65
N VAL A 183 6.81 -0.95 -2.35
CA VAL A 183 7.46 -1.79 -3.38
C VAL A 183 8.04 -3.06 -2.76
N ALA A 184 8.59 -2.98 -1.55
CA ALA A 184 9.16 -4.12 -0.84
C ALA A 184 8.16 -5.26 -0.63
N VAL A 185 6.86 -4.98 -0.46
CA VAL A 185 5.81 -6.02 -0.36
C VAL A 185 5.76 -6.87 -1.62
N PHE A 186 5.81 -6.24 -2.79
CA PHE A 186 5.74 -6.94 -4.08
C PHE A 186 7.05 -7.67 -4.40
N VAL A 187 8.20 -7.06 -4.12
CA VAL A 187 9.50 -7.73 -4.25
C VAL A 187 9.55 -8.97 -3.36
N ALA A 188 9.10 -8.86 -2.11
CA ALA A 188 9.09 -9.97 -1.18
C ALA A 188 8.12 -11.09 -1.61
N LEU A 189 7.00 -10.75 -2.26
CA LEU A 189 6.10 -11.74 -2.85
C LEU A 189 6.77 -12.53 -3.99
N ILE A 190 7.55 -11.86 -4.84
CA ILE A 190 8.28 -12.53 -5.92
C ILE A 190 9.40 -13.43 -5.36
N LEU A 191 10.16 -12.94 -4.38
CA LEU A 191 11.31 -13.66 -3.81
C LEU A 191 10.91 -14.80 -2.86
N LYS A 192 9.87 -14.57 -2.05
CA LYS A 192 9.38 -15.49 -1.00
C LYS A 192 7.86 -15.44 -0.91
N PRO A 193 7.14 -16.07 -1.86
CA PRO A 193 5.67 -16.03 -1.93
C PRO A 193 4.98 -16.39 -0.62
N GLN A 194 5.48 -17.42 0.08
CA GLN A 194 4.93 -17.92 1.34
C GLN A 194 4.80 -16.82 2.41
N PHE A 195 5.80 -15.94 2.53
CA PHE A 195 5.82 -14.84 3.50
C PHE A 195 5.17 -13.57 2.96
N GLY A 196 5.28 -13.34 1.65
CA GLY A 196 4.64 -12.22 0.94
C GLY A 196 3.12 -12.25 1.02
N PHE A 197 2.52 -13.44 0.94
CA PHE A 197 1.06 -13.56 1.06
C PHE A 197 0.55 -13.47 2.50
N THR A 198 1.33 -13.93 3.48
CA THR A 198 0.82 -14.19 4.83
C THR A 198 1.12 -13.07 5.83
N LEU A 199 2.31 -12.48 5.80
CA LEU A 199 2.80 -11.61 6.88
C LEU A 199 3.17 -10.20 6.41
N PHE A 200 3.81 -10.06 5.26
CA PHE A 200 4.42 -8.80 4.85
C PHE A 200 3.48 -7.62 4.59
N PRO A 201 2.28 -7.77 4.02
CA PRO A 201 1.45 -6.60 3.71
C PRO A 201 1.09 -5.81 4.98
N VAL A 202 0.49 -6.42 6.00
CA VAL A 202 0.14 -5.72 7.25
C VAL A 202 1.36 -5.19 8.00
N LEU A 203 2.50 -5.90 8.00
CA LEU A 203 3.71 -5.40 8.66
C LEU A 203 4.27 -4.16 7.96
N PHE A 204 4.51 -4.24 6.65
CA PHE A 204 5.09 -3.15 5.87
C PHE A 204 4.11 -1.98 5.73
N PHE A 205 2.81 -2.24 5.55
CA PHE A 205 1.80 -1.20 5.47
C PHE A 205 1.48 -0.59 6.84
N GLY A 206 1.60 -1.37 7.93
CA GLY A 206 1.57 -0.85 9.29
C GLY A 206 2.73 0.10 9.56
N LEU A 207 3.96 -0.28 9.17
CA LEU A 207 5.14 0.60 9.27
C LEU A 207 5.00 1.85 8.39
N LEU A 208 4.49 1.69 7.17
CA LEU A 208 4.18 2.79 6.27
C LEU A 208 3.19 3.76 6.93
N TYR A 209 2.09 3.25 7.49
CA TYR A 209 1.10 4.06 8.20
C TYR A 209 1.72 4.80 9.40
N LEU A 210 2.53 4.13 10.22
CA LEU A 210 3.21 4.76 11.36
C LEU A 210 4.18 5.87 10.93
N ASN A 211 4.89 5.64 9.83
CA ASN A 211 5.77 6.64 9.22
C ASN A 211 4.98 7.89 8.80
N LEU A 212 3.84 7.71 8.11
CA LEU A 212 2.99 8.85 7.70
C LEU A 212 2.35 9.57 8.89
N ARG A 213 1.94 8.83 9.93
CA ARG A 213 1.32 9.38 11.14
C ARG A 213 2.27 10.24 11.96
N LYS A 214 3.52 9.80 12.15
CA LYS A 214 4.51 10.49 12.99
C LYS A 214 4.85 11.88 12.49
N PHE A 215 4.76 12.11 11.18
CA PHE A 215 5.19 13.36 10.54
C PHE A 215 4.03 14.26 10.11
N GLN A 216 2.84 14.17 10.72
CA GLN A 216 1.82 15.20 10.55
C GLN A 216 2.19 16.47 11.35
N ILE A 217 2.10 17.62 10.70
CA ILE A 217 2.13 18.92 11.38
C ILE A 217 0.79 19.01 12.11
N LYS A 218 0.82 19.17 13.44
CA LYS A 218 -0.39 19.51 14.22
C LYS A 218 -0.91 20.88 13.82
#